data_AF-X6LCZ6-F1
#
_entry.id   AF-X6LCZ6-F1
#
_cell.length_a   1.000
_cell.length_b   1.000
_cell.length_c   1.000
_cell.angle_alpha   90.00
_cell.angle_beta   90.00
_cell.angle_gamma   90.00
#
_symmetry.space_group_name_H-M   'P 1'
#
loop_
_entity.id
_entity.type
_entity.pdbx_description
1 polymer ?
#
loop_
_entity_poly.entity_id
_entity_poly.type
_entity_poly.pdbx_seq_one_letter_code
_entity_poly.pdbx_strand_id
1 'polypeptide(L)'
;MKKHKIINAENTAKALQTIGVTLEHLMEWREKDIDEVCKEAQVGVMSRADLLKVLSKIPESKVYKESTKTRVPQVIILHPNEHERMNKIYEESKEVSKIVGQINAEIVKLEENHKISKQNISKSCKMMINAIEKHEEYLLNEVDTYKKKKKQILTELLTEVKNVEQQFKTKNEQITQCINDIDIDSNQKREQLKQLLQDDPNLNINSLKSNPIIPNLDTSINVQFTNDQKQIEQLIQMIGQLLKQQMIVVESGSIALTDIKVKDETKDNPIVSMKYNIEKINKQWKNDYLYQLEILSFNDDDNNDNQQFKWKMIKEIPAVLNQSNGTIDFGDEKDNLLEWGIKYSLRMRASCCQGISFTPFSKSVTFDTPMPIKFESKILVKEENRLLLSFLPKRAESKVTLLYRGSNDGFGSSNFHEKCNGKGAT
;
A
#
# COMPACT_ATOMS: atom_id res chain seq x y z
N MET A 1 -6.15 -65.67 -9.01
CA MET A 1 -6.83 -65.07 -7.84
C MET A 1 -8.16 -65.77 -7.46
N LYS A 2 -9.12 -66.03 -8.37
CA LYS A 2 -10.41 -66.71 -8.03
C LYS A 2 -10.27 -68.12 -7.43
N LYS A 3 -9.24 -68.88 -7.81
CA LYS A 3 -8.97 -70.25 -7.32
C LYS A 3 -8.54 -70.30 -5.84
N HIS A 4 -8.17 -69.17 -5.23
CA HIS A 4 -7.53 -69.13 -3.90
C HIS A 4 -8.30 -68.32 -2.83
N LYS A 5 -9.60 -68.07 -3.05
CA LYS A 5 -10.51 -67.44 -2.05
C LYS A 5 -10.03 -66.07 -1.51
N ILE A 6 -9.47 -65.21 -2.36
CA ILE A 6 -9.18 -63.81 -1.97
C ILE A 6 -10.51 -63.03 -1.91
N ILE A 7 -10.78 -62.36 -0.79
CA ILE A 7 -11.97 -61.49 -0.66
C ILE A 7 -11.90 -60.38 -1.71
N ASN A 8 -12.97 -60.19 -2.49
CA ASN A 8 -13.04 -59.21 -3.58
C ASN A 8 -11.92 -59.38 -4.63
N ALA A 9 -11.57 -60.63 -4.96
CA ALA A 9 -10.50 -60.96 -5.91
C ALA A 9 -10.60 -60.23 -7.27
N GLU A 10 -11.82 -60.02 -7.78
CA GLU A 10 -12.03 -59.38 -9.07
C GLU A 10 -11.80 -57.86 -9.03
N ASN A 11 -12.22 -57.20 -7.95
CA ASN A 11 -11.98 -55.78 -7.74
C ASN A 11 -10.51 -55.52 -7.41
N THR A 12 -9.87 -56.40 -6.64
CA THR A 12 -8.44 -56.32 -6.32
C THR A 12 -7.58 -56.49 -7.58
N ALA A 13 -7.92 -57.45 -8.45
CA ALA A 13 -7.23 -57.64 -9.72
C ALA A 13 -7.38 -56.44 -10.65
N LYS A 14 -8.59 -55.86 -10.74
CA LYS A 14 -8.84 -54.64 -11.52
C LYS A 14 -8.04 -53.45 -11.00
N ALA A 15 -8.05 -53.21 -9.69
CA ALA A 15 -7.32 -52.11 -9.07
C ALA A 15 -5.80 -52.20 -9.32
N LEU A 16 -5.22 -53.40 -9.19
CA LEU A 16 -3.81 -53.65 -9.49
C LEU A 16 -3.51 -53.53 -11.00
N GLN A 17 -4.42 -53.97 -11.87
CA GLN A 17 -4.25 -53.82 -13.31
C GLN A 17 -4.29 -52.35 -13.76
N THR A 18 -5.11 -51.50 -13.13
CA THR A 18 -5.18 -50.06 -13.41
C THR A 18 -3.85 -49.34 -13.20
N ILE A 19 -3.03 -49.82 -12.26
CA ILE A 19 -1.69 -49.29 -12.00
C ILE A 19 -0.58 -50.12 -12.68
N GLY A 20 -0.93 -50.95 -13.68
CA GLY A 20 0.03 -51.71 -14.50
C GLY A 20 0.66 -52.92 -13.81
N VAL A 21 0.10 -53.40 -12.71
CA VAL A 21 0.64 -54.54 -11.96
C VAL A 21 0.15 -55.85 -12.57
N THR A 22 1.11 -56.68 -13.01
CA THR A 22 0.85 -58.01 -13.55
C THR A 22 1.06 -59.09 -12.48
N LEU A 23 0.65 -60.32 -12.78
CA LEU A 23 0.93 -61.46 -11.91
C LEU A 23 2.44 -61.70 -11.76
N GLU A 24 3.22 -61.50 -12.82
CA GLU A 24 4.69 -61.63 -12.79
C GLU A 24 5.31 -60.66 -11.78
N HIS A 25 4.88 -59.39 -11.79
CA HIS A 25 5.31 -58.41 -10.80
C HIS A 25 5.04 -58.89 -9.36
N LEU A 26 3.83 -59.37 -9.08
CA LEU A 26 3.46 -59.87 -7.75
C LEU A 26 4.26 -61.12 -7.32
N MET A 27 4.73 -61.92 -8.27
CA MET A 27 5.53 -63.11 -7.98
C MET A 27 7.00 -62.76 -7.65
N GLU A 28 7.50 -61.64 -8.14
CA GLU A 28 8.88 -61.17 -7.95
C GLU A 28 9.07 -60.11 -6.87
N TRP A 29 7.97 -59.56 -6.33
CA TRP A 29 8.01 -58.54 -5.29
C TRP A 29 8.09 -59.12 -3.87
N ARG A 30 8.68 -58.34 -2.96
CA ARG A 30 8.70 -58.69 -1.53
C ARG A 30 7.39 -58.28 -0.89
N GLU A 31 7.13 -58.82 0.30
CA GLU A 31 5.92 -58.51 1.07
C GLU A 31 5.72 -57.00 1.25
N LYS A 32 6.78 -56.25 1.57
CA LYS A 32 6.71 -54.80 1.76
C LYS A 32 6.39 -54.04 0.47
N ASP A 33 6.97 -54.46 -0.65
CA ASP A 33 6.76 -53.83 -1.95
C ASP A 33 5.30 -54.07 -2.41
N ILE A 34 4.76 -55.28 -2.16
CA ILE A 34 3.34 -55.60 -2.39
C ILE A 34 2.43 -54.78 -1.46
N ASP A 35 2.82 -54.57 -0.19
CA ASP A 35 2.04 -53.79 0.77
C ASP A 35 1.89 -52.31 0.37
N GLU A 36 2.99 -51.70 -0.09
CA GLU A 36 3.02 -50.32 -0.56
C GLU A 36 2.19 -50.14 -1.84
N VAL A 37 2.36 -51.04 -2.81
CA VAL A 37 1.60 -50.99 -4.07
C VAL A 37 0.11 -51.27 -3.85
N CYS A 38 -0.25 -52.16 -2.92
CA CYS A 38 -1.65 -52.35 -2.54
C CYS A 38 -2.26 -51.11 -1.86
N LYS A 39 -1.49 -50.33 -1.10
CA LYS A 39 -1.95 -49.04 -0.53
C LYS A 39 -2.18 -48.00 -1.63
N GLU A 40 -1.26 -47.93 -2.59
CA GLU A 40 -1.37 -47.03 -3.74
C GLU A 40 -2.58 -47.38 -4.62
N ALA A 41 -2.82 -48.67 -4.86
CA ALA A 41 -4.00 -49.18 -5.56
C ALA A 41 -5.31 -49.15 -4.74
N GLN A 42 -5.28 -48.61 -3.51
CA GLN A 42 -6.41 -48.55 -2.59
C GLN A 42 -7.07 -49.93 -2.32
N VAL A 43 -6.27 -51.01 -2.32
CA VAL A 43 -6.74 -52.35 -2.01
C VAL A 43 -6.98 -52.46 -0.50
N GLY A 44 -8.18 -52.89 -0.12
CA GLY A 44 -8.55 -53.06 1.29
C GLY A 44 -7.61 -54.00 2.05
N VAL A 45 -7.35 -53.69 3.32
CA VAL A 45 -6.38 -54.39 4.18
C VAL A 45 -6.60 -55.91 4.23
N MET A 46 -7.86 -56.36 4.24
CA MET A 46 -8.20 -57.80 4.26
C MET A 46 -7.85 -58.49 2.94
N SER A 47 -8.17 -57.87 1.80
CA SER A 47 -7.82 -58.40 0.47
C SER A 47 -6.31 -58.45 0.25
N ARG A 48 -5.58 -57.47 0.80
CA ARG A 48 -4.11 -57.45 0.82
C ARG A 48 -3.53 -58.58 1.67
N ALA A 49 -4.07 -58.80 2.87
CA ALA A 49 -3.64 -59.91 3.73
C ALA A 49 -3.90 -61.27 3.08
N ASP A 50 -5.05 -61.44 2.42
CA ASP A 50 -5.37 -62.65 1.66
C ASP A 50 -4.43 -62.84 0.46
N LEU A 51 -4.10 -61.76 -0.26
CA LEU A 51 -3.15 -61.80 -1.38
C LEU A 51 -1.77 -62.27 -0.92
N LEU A 52 -1.24 -61.67 0.15
CA LEU A 52 0.04 -62.06 0.75
C LEU A 52 0.02 -63.50 1.24
N LYS A 53 -1.08 -63.94 1.88
CA LYS A 53 -1.27 -65.32 2.34
C LYS A 53 -1.35 -66.34 1.20
N VAL A 54 -1.81 -65.94 0.02
CA VAL A 54 -1.80 -66.78 -1.18
C VAL A 54 -0.39 -66.84 -1.76
N LEU A 55 0.29 -65.70 -1.89
CA LEU A 55 1.66 -65.64 -2.40
C LEU A 55 2.65 -66.38 -1.49
N SER A 56 2.44 -66.34 -0.17
CA SER A 56 3.21 -67.10 0.83
C SER A 56 2.95 -68.61 0.80
N LYS A 57 2.10 -69.11 -0.10
CA LYS A 57 1.83 -70.54 -0.32
C LYS A 57 2.30 -71.02 -1.70
N ILE A 58 2.77 -70.11 -2.55
CA ILE A 58 3.24 -70.41 -3.90
C ILE A 58 4.77 -70.47 -3.86
N PRO A 59 5.40 -71.66 -4.02
CA PRO A 59 6.85 -71.84 -3.87
C PRO A 59 7.70 -70.92 -4.74
N GLU A 60 7.19 -70.57 -5.91
CA GLU A 60 7.86 -69.72 -6.89
C GLU A 60 7.89 -68.25 -6.48
N SER A 61 6.94 -67.81 -5.63
CA SER A 61 6.82 -66.43 -5.18
C SER A 61 8.00 -66.03 -4.29
N LYS A 62 8.50 -64.81 -4.47
CA LYS A 62 9.54 -64.24 -3.61
C LYS A 62 9.09 -64.12 -2.16
N VAL A 63 7.80 -63.88 -1.90
CA VAL A 63 7.21 -63.87 -0.55
C VAL A 63 7.40 -65.24 0.13
N TYR A 64 7.14 -66.34 -0.58
CA TYR A 64 7.37 -67.69 -0.05
C TYR A 64 8.85 -67.95 0.21
N LYS A 65 9.73 -67.62 -0.75
CA LYS A 65 11.19 -67.79 -0.64
C LYS A 65 11.80 -66.99 0.51
N GLU A 66 11.22 -65.84 0.84
CA GLU A 66 11.66 -65.03 1.99
C GLU A 66 11.10 -65.54 3.31
N SER A 67 9.84 -66.02 3.34
CA SER A 67 9.25 -66.62 4.55
C SER A 67 9.91 -67.94 4.98
N THR A 68 10.50 -68.67 4.04
CA THR A 68 11.18 -69.96 4.28
C THR A 68 12.68 -69.81 4.53
N LYS A 69 13.26 -68.63 4.27
CA LYS A 69 14.60 -68.28 4.75
C LYS A 69 14.51 -68.05 6.25
N THR A 70 14.78 -69.11 7.02
CA THR A 70 15.03 -69.02 8.46
C THR A 70 16.19 -68.05 8.68
N ARG A 71 15.89 -66.77 8.89
CA ARG A 71 16.87 -65.80 9.39
C ARG A 71 17.21 -66.28 10.79
N VAL A 72 18.30 -67.03 10.91
CA VAL A 72 18.92 -67.26 12.21
C VAL A 72 19.25 -65.87 12.75
N PRO A 73 18.67 -65.42 13.87
CA PRO A 73 18.96 -64.11 14.41
C PRO A 73 20.45 -64.08 14.76
N GLN A 74 21.22 -63.31 13.98
CA GLN A 74 22.60 -63.02 14.32
C GLN A 74 22.58 -62.09 15.52
N VAL A 75 22.95 -62.62 16.69
CA VAL A 75 23.13 -61.81 17.90
C VAL A 75 24.42 -61.01 17.69
N ILE A 76 24.28 -59.73 17.36
CA ILE A 76 25.38 -58.78 17.31
C ILE A 76 25.59 -58.28 18.74
N ILE A 77 26.67 -58.71 19.38
CA ILE A 77 27.08 -58.18 20.69
C ILE A 77 27.75 -56.82 20.43
N LEU A 78 27.03 -55.74 20.73
CA LEU A 78 27.57 -54.39 20.66
C LEU A 78 28.53 -54.15 21.83
N HIS A 79 29.69 -53.57 21.55
CA HIS A 79 30.57 -53.07 22.60
C HIS A 79 29.87 -51.92 23.36
N PRO A 80 30.08 -51.72 24.68
CA PRO A 80 29.44 -50.64 25.45
C PRO A 80 29.52 -49.25 24.78
N ASN A 81 30.67 -48.91 24.18
CA ASN A 81 30.84 -47.66 23.42
C ASN A 81 29.94 -47.56 22.17
N GLU A 82 29.67 -48.67 21.49
CA GLU A 82 28.77 -48.70 20.33
C GLU A 82 27.31 -48.57 20.78
N HIS A 83 26.97 -49.17 21.92
CA HIS A 83 25.66 -49.01 22.55
C HIS A 83 25.41 -47.56 22.99
N GLU A 84 26.41 -46.89 23.58
CA GLU A 84 26.33 -45.48 23.93
C GLU A 84 26.15 -44.59 22.68
N ARG A 85 26.92 -44.85 21.61
CA ARG A 85 26.74 -44.14 20.32
C ARG A 85 25.36 -44.35 19.73
N MET A 86 24.82 -45.57 19.81
CA MET A 86 23.47 -45.88 19.33
C MET A 86 22.41 -45.14 20.14
N ASN A 87 22.54 -45.08 21.47
CA ASN A 87 21.63 -44.33 22.33
C ASN A 87 21.69 -42.83 22.02
N LYS A 88 22.90 -42.28 21.79
CA LYS A 88 23.07 -40.89 21.37
C LYS A 88 22.36 -40.58 20.04
N ILE A 89 22.52 -41.46 19.04
CA ILE A 89 21.82 -41.32 17.76
C ILE A 89 20.29 -41.38 17.95
N TYR A 90 19.80 -42.25 18.83
CA TYR A 90 18.36 -42.36 19.11
C TYR A 90 17.80 -41.07 19.72
N GLU A 91 18.49 -40.50 20.72
CA GLU A 91 18.09 -39.24 21.33
C GLU A 91 18.19 -38.06 20.33
N GLU A 92 19.25 -37.98 19.53
CA GLU A 92 19.37 -36.98 18.47
C GLU A 92 18.23 -37.10 17.43
N SER A 93 17.90 -38.33 17.01
CA SER A 93 16.79 -38.61 16.09
C SER A 93 15.43 -38.18 16.66
N LYS A 94 15.24 -38.35 17.97
CA LYS A 94 14.02 -37.93 18.67
C LYS A 94 13.89 -36.42 18.71
N GLU A 95 14.98 -35.71 18.99
CA GLU A 95 15.01 -34.23 18.95
C GLU A 95 14.77 -33.70 17.53
N VAL A 96 15.39 -34.30 16.50
CA VAL A 96 15.12 -33.94 15.10
C VAL A 96 13.65 -34.17 14.75
N SER A 97 13.06 -35.29 15.18
CA SER A 97 11.63 -35.58 14.94
C SER A 97 10.72 -34.54 15.57
N LYS A 98 11.07 -34.03 16.76
CA LYS A 98 10.34 -32.94 17.44
C LYS A 98 10.44 -31.63 16.66
N ILE A 99 11.63 -31.28 16.16
CA ILE A 99 11.85 -30.08 15.34
C ILE A 99 11.03 -30.17 14.03
N VAL A 100 11.02 -31.33 13.36
CA VAL A 100 10.20 -31.57 12.17
C VAL A 100 8.72 -31.36 12.47
N GLY A 101 8.23 -31.88 13.60
CA GLY A 101 6.86 -31.66 14.06
C GLY A 101 6.53 -30.17 14.25
N GLN A 102 7.44 -29.40 14.85
CA GLN A 102 7.27 -27.96 15.03
C GLN A 102 7.25 -27.19 13.71
N ILE A 103 8.15 -27.51 12.77
CA ILE A 103 8.19 -26.89 11.44
C ILE A 103 6.88 -27.16 10.68
N ASN A 104 6.40 -28.40 10.69
CA ASN A 104 5.13 -28.75 10.04
C ASN A 104 3.94 -27.99 10.66
N ALA A 105 3.92 -27.79 11.98
CA ALA A 105 2.89 -27.01 12.63
C ALA A 105 2.91 -25.52 12.21
N GLU A 106 4.11 -24.92 12.10
CA GLU A 106 4.24 -23.54 11.62
C GLU A 106 3.88 -23.40 10.13
N ILE A 107 4.14 -24.42 9.29
CA ILE A 107 3.69 -24.44 7.88
C ILE A 107 2.15 -24.42 7.81
N VAL A 108 1.47 -25.29 8.57
CA VAL A 108 0.00 -25.33 8.60
C VAL A 108 -0.58 -23.98 9.07
N LYS A 109 0.04 -23.38 10.09
CA LYS A 109 -0.34 -22.05 10.58
C LYS A 109 -0.13 -20.95 9.54
N LEU A 110 0.96 -21.01 8.77
CA LEU A 110 1.22 -20.08 7.67
C LEU A 110 0.15 -20.20 6.57
N GLU A 111 -0.23 -21.43 6.19
CA GLU A 111 -1.27 -21.67 5.19
C GLU A 111 -2.64 -21.11 5.62
N GLU A 112 -3.03 -21.33 6.88
CA GLU A 112 -4.28 -20.79 7.42
C GLU A 112 -4.23 -19.26 7.51
N ASN A 113 -3.12 -18.68 7.98
CA ASN A 113 -2.93 -17.23 8.02
C ASN A 113 -3.00 -16.59 6.63
N HIS A 114 -2.42 -17.25 5.62
CA HIS A 114 -2.50 -16.81 4.23
C HIS A 114 -3.95 -16.80 3.73
N LYS A 115 -4.74 -17.84 4.04
CA LYS A 115 -6.16 -17.91 3.69
C LYS A 115 -6.96 -16.79 4.36
N ILE A 116 -6.79 -16.58 5.66
CA ILE A 116 -7.44 -15.50 6.42
C ILE A 116 -7.06 -14.14 5.84
N SER A 117 -5.77 -13.92 5.53
CA SER A 117 -5.28 -12.65 4.97
C SER A 117 -5.91 -12.36 3.61
N LYS A 118 -6.00 -13.35 2.71
CA LYS A 118 -6.70 -13.21 1.43
C LYS A 118 -8.17 -12.85 1.60
N GLN A 119 -8.85 -13.47 2.57
CA GLN A 119 -10.25 -13.14 2.89
C GLN A 119 -10.40 -11.71 3.41
N ASN A 120 -9.50 -11.27 4.29
CA ASN A 120 -9.50 -9.91 4.84
C ASN A 120 -9.27 -8.85 3.76
N ILE A 121 -8.32 -9.08 2.84
CA ILE A 121 -8.08 -8.24 1.66
C ILE A 121 -9.36 -8.14 0.83
N SER A 122 -9.96 -9.29 0.46
CA SER A 122 -11.18 -9.32 -0.34
C SER A 122 -12.35 -8.60 0.35
N LYS A 123 -12.52 -8.81 1.67
CA LYS A 123 -13.55 -8.14 2.47
C LYS A 123 -13.36 -6.63 2.47
N SER A 124 -12.14 -6.16 2.68
CA SER A 124 -11.83 -4.72 2.74
C SER A 124 -12.10 -4.03 1.39
N CYS A 125 -11.66 -4.65 0.28
CA CYS A 125 -11.95 -4.12 -1.06
C CYS A 125 -13.45 -4.09 -1.35
N LYS A 126 -14.21 -5.13 -0.95
CA LYS A 126 -15.68 -5.12 -1.09
C LYS A 126 -16.34 -4.00 -0.30
N MET A 127 -15.86 -3.72 0.92
CA MET A 127 -16.40 -2.60 1.72
C MET A 127 -16.16 -1.25 1.03
N MET A 128 -15.00 -1.05 0.38
CA MET A 128 -14.72 0.16 -0.39
C MET A 128 -15.61 0.28 -1.63
N ILE A 129 -15.79 -0.81 -2.39
CA ILE A 129 -16.69 -0.84 -3.55
C ILE A 129 -18.11 -0.47 -3.14
N ASN A 130 -18.64 -1.10 -2.09
CA ASN A 130 -19.97 -0.79 -1.57
C ASN A 130 -20.12 0.68 -1.12
N ALA A 131 -19.05 1.29 -0.60
CA ALA A 131 -19.08 2.70 -0.22
C ALA A 131 -19.14 3.63 -1.45
N ILE A 132 -18.42 3.28 -2.52
CA ILE A 132 -18.45 3.99 -3.81
C ILE A 132 -19.84 3.87 -4.45
N GLU A 133 -20.41 2.65 -4.52
CA GLU A 133 -21.75 2.40 -5.05
C GLU A 133 -22.84 3.17 -4.30
N LYS A 134 -22.75 3.23 -2.96
CA LYS A 134 -23.67 4.06 -2.15
C LYS A 134 -23.55 5.54 -2.46
N HIS A 135 -22.33 6.03 -2.72
CA HIS A 135 -22.13 7.43 -3.07
C HIS A 135 -22.65 7.74 -4.48
N GLU A 136 -22.50 6.81 -5.43
CA GLU A 136 -23.11 6.89 -6.76
C GLU A 136 -24.64 7.00 -6.66
N GLU A 137 -25.28 6.11 -5.90
CA GLU A 137 -26.73 6.14 -5.69
C GLU A 137 -27.19 7.48 -5.08
N TYR A 138 -26.45 7.99 -4.09
CA TYR A 138 -26.70 9.31 -3.50
C TYR A 138 -26.65 10.43 -4.56
N LEU A 139 -25.60 10.47 -5.39
CA LEU A 139 -25.46 11.49 -6.44
C LEU A 139 -26.58 11.41 -7.49
N LEU A 140 -26.97 10.20 -7.90
CA LEU A 140 -28.09 10.00 -8.82
C LEU A 140 -29.42 10.53 -8.25
N ASN A 141 -29.67 10.28 -6.96
CA ASN A 141 -30.86 10.80 -6.27
C ASN A 141 -30.85 12.34 -6.16
N GLU A 142 -29.69 12.96 -5.93
CA GLU A 142 -29.55 14.42 -5.92
C GLU A 142 -29.84 15.03 -7.30
N VAL A 143 -29.37 14.38 -8.38
CA VAL A 143 -29.66 14.80 -9.77
C VAL A 143 -31.16 14.74 -10.06
N ASP A 144 -31.84 13.68 -9.65
CA ASP A 144 -33.29 13.55 -9.80
C ASP A 144 -34.04 14.61 -8.97
N THR A 145 -33.56 14.90 -7.77
CA THR A 145 -34.12 15.96 -6.92
C THR A 145 -33.95 17.33 -7.57
N TYR A 146 -32.78 17.61 -8.15
CA TYR A 146 -32.51 18.85 -8.89
C TYR A 146 -33.41 18.98 -10.12
N LYS A 147 -33.57 17.90 -10.90
CA LYS A 147 -34.49 17.82 -12.04
C LYS A 147 -35.94 18.13 -11.62
N LYS A 148 -36.41 17.55 -10.51
CA LYS A 148 -37.76 17.80 -9.98
C LYS A 148 -37.94 19.26 -9.61
N LYS A 149 -36.97 19.87 -8.93
CA LYS A 149 -36.99 21.31 -8.58
C LYS A 149 -37.02 22.21 -9.81
N LYS A 150 -36.13 21.98 -10.80
CA LYS A 150 -36.16 22.72 -12.08
C LYS A 150 -37.52 22.58 -12.77
N LYS A 151 -38.04 21.35 -12.87
CA LYS A 151 -39.35 21.08 -13.49
C LYS A 151 -40.50 21.80 -12.78
N GLN A 152 -40.47 21.86 -11.45
CA GLN A 152 -41.48 22.57 -10.67
C GLN A 152 -41.50 24.07 -11.02
N ILE A 153 -40.35 24.74 -10.98
CA ILE A 153 -40.22 26.17 -11.33
C ILE A 153 -40.74 26.42 -12.75
N LEU A 154 -40.38 25.57 -13.70
CA LEU A 154 -40.85 25.67 -15.09
C LEU A 154 -42.37 25.49 -15.22
N THR A 155 -42.95 24.60 -14.41
CA THR A 155 -44.40 24.34 -14.41
C THR A 155 -45.18 25.50 -13.81
N GLU A 156 -44.66 26.12 -12.75
CA GLU A 156 -45.22 27.33 -12.13
C GLU A 156 -45.19 28.49 -13.14
N LEU A 157 -44.05 28.74 -13.78
CA LEU A 157 -43.91 29.77 -14.81
C LEU A 157 -44.85 29.53 -16.01
N LEU A 158 -44.96 28.27 -16.48
CA LEU A 158 -45.89 27.92 -17.56
C LEU A 158 -47.34 28.21 -17.18
N THR A 159 -47.72 27.98 -15.92
CA THR A 159 -49.07 28.22 -15.43
C THR A 159 -49.38 29.71 -15.39
N GLU A 160 -48.44 30.52 -14.93
CA GLU A 160 -48.54 31.99 -14.93
C GLU A 160 -48.70 32.54 -16.36
N VAL A 161 -47.85 32.10 -17.29
CA VAL A 161 -47.91 32.51 -18.71
C VAL A 161 -49.23 32.10 -19.35
N LYS A 162 -49.72 30.88 -19.11
CA LYS A 162 -51.03 30.42 -19.62
C LYS A 162 -52.19 31.24 -19.08
N ASN A 163 -52.15 31.65 -17.81
CA ASN A 163 -53.18 32.49 -17.24
C ASN A 163 -53.23 33.86 -17.94
N VAL A 164 -52.06 34.47 -18.17
CA VAL A 164 -51.96 35.74 -18.91
C VAL A 164 -52.42 35.56 -20.37
N GLU A 165 -52.01 34.49 -21.05
CA GLU A 165 -52.48 34.17 -22.41
C GLU A 165 -54.01 34.06 -22.46
N GLN A 166 -54.63 33.40 -21.48
CA GLN A 166 -56.08 33.24 -21.41
C GLN A 166 -56.80 34.58 -21.18
N GLN A 167 -56.26 35.44 -20.32
CA GLN A 167 -56.79 36.80 -20.12
C GLN A 167 -56.74 37.62 -21.42
N PHE A 168 -55.66 37.54 -22.19
CA PHE A 168 -55.57 38.19 -23.51
C PHE A 168 -56.57 37.61 -24.51
N LYS A 169 -56.77 36.28 -24.54
CA LYS A 169 -57.77 35.63 -25.40
C LYS A 169 -59.17 36.15 -25.08
N THR A 170 -59.57 36.14 -23.81
CA THR A 170 -60.88 36.64 -23.37
C THR A 170 -61.07 38.12 -23.69
N LYS A 171 -60.04 38.96 -23.49
CA LYS A 171 -60.10 40.38 -23.83
C LYS A 171 -60.24 40.60 -25.35
N ASN A 172 -59.53 39.81 -26.17
CA ASN A 172 -59.68 39.84 -27.63
C ASN A 172 -61.07 39.38 -28.11
N GLU A 173 -61.64 38.35 -27.49
CA GLU A 173 -63.00 37.88 -27.77
C GLU A 173 -64.03 38.99 -27.46
N GLN A 174 -63.90 39.64 -26.30
CA GLN A 174 -64.76 40.78 -25.91
C GLN A 174 -64.65 41.96 -26.88
N ILE A 175 -63.43 42.31 -27.33
CA ILE A 175 -63.21 43.35 -28.34
C ILE A 175 -63.87 42.95 -29.66
N THR A 176 -63.68 41.71 -30.10
CA THR A 176 -64.25 41.20 -31.35
C THR A 176 -65.78 41.22 -31.32
N GLN A 177 -66.36 40.81 -30.19
CA GLN A 177 -67.80 40.83 -29.98
C GLN A 177 -68.34 42.27 -29.98
N CYS A 178 -67.67 43.19 -29.27
CA CYS A 178 -68.01 44.61 -29.27
C CYS A 178 -67.95 45.21 -30.68
N ILE A 179 -66.95 44.87 -31.51
CA ILE A 179 -66.83 45.38 -32.89
C ILE A 179 -67.95 44.85 -33.80
N ASN A 180 -68.32 43.58 -33.65
CA ASN A 180 -69.28 42.93 -34.54
C ASN A 180 -70.75 43.09 -34.10
N ASP A 181 -71.01 43.65 -32.92
CA ASP A 181 -72.37 43.87 -32.43
C ASP A 181 -73.09 44.96 -33.25
N ILE A 182 -74.21 44.59 -33.87
CA ILE A 182 -74.97 45.44 -34.80
C ILE A 182 -75.99 46.29 -34.03
N ASP A 183 -76.36 45.89 -32.81
CA ASP A 183 -77.44 46.49 -32.02
C ASP A 183 -76.97 47.63 -31.10
N ILE A 184 -75.67 47.88 -31.02
CA ILE A 184 -75.07 48.93 -30.17
C ILE A 184 -74.88 50.23 -30.97
N ASP A 185 -75.38 51.35 -30.44
CA ASP A 185 -75.16 52.70 -30.99
C ASP A 185 -73.67 53.04 -31.11
N SER A 186 -73.31 53.80 -32.14
CA SER A 186 -71.92 54.16 -32.47
C SER A 186 -71.17 54.85 -31.33
N ASN A 187 -71.83 55.70 -30.54
CA ASN A 187 -71.17 56.37 -29.41
C ASN A 187 -70.97 55.41 -28.24
N GLN A 188 -71.95 54.55 -27.97
CA GLN A 188 -71.88 53.56 -26.89
C GLN A 188 -70.83 52.47 -27.19
N LYS A 189 -70.74 52.04 -28.44
CA LYS A 189 -69.70 51.14 -28.97
C LYS A 189 -68.31 51.74 -28.83
N ARG A 190 -68.16 53.02 -29.16
CA ARG A 190 -66.89 53.76 -29.01
C ARG A 190 -66.44 53.81 -27.55
N GLU A 191 -67.35 54.02 -26.61
CA GLU A 191 -67.00 54.12 -25.19
C GLU A 191 -66.69 52.75 -24.57
N GLN A 192 -67.42 51.69 -24.95
CA GLN A 192 -67.08 50.31 -24.58
C GLN A 192 -65.71 49.88 -25.11
N LEU A 193 -65.42 50.19 -26.38
CA LEU A 193 -64.11 49.91 -26.97
C LEU A 193 -62.99 50.66 -26.23
N LYS A 194 -63.26 51.91 -25.84
CA LYS A 194 -62.31 52.75 -25.09
C LYS A 194 -62.02 52.18 -23.70
N GLN A 195 -63.01 51.59 -23.02
CA GLN A 195 -62.81 50.87 -21.76
C GLN A 195 -62.03 49.56 -21.97
N LEU A 196 -62.37 48.77 -22.99
CA LEU A 196 -61.66 47.52 -23.28
C LEU A 196 -60.22 47.75 -23.72
N LEU A 197 -59.91 48.88 -24.36
CA LEU A 197 -58.56 49.25 -24.78
C LEU A 197 -57.75 50.00 -23.71
N GLN A 198 -58.35 50.33 -22.56
CA GLN A 198 -57.55 50.85 -21.44
C GLN A 198 -56.54 49.80 -20.97
N ASP A 199 -55.34 50.28 -20.65
CA ASP A 199 -54.29 49.48 -20.05
C ASP A 199 -54.82 48.91 -18.75
N ASP A 200 -54.99 47.60 -18.71
CA ASP A 200 -55.37 46.91 -17.49
C ASP A 200 -54.07 46.66 -16.71
N PRO A 201 -53.88 47.28 -15.53
CA PRO A 201 -52.66 47.13 -14.75
C PRO A 201 -52.39 45.68 -14.32
N ASN A 202 -53.40 44.81 -14.35
CA ASN A 202 -53.25 43.38 -14.07
C ASN A 202 -52.81 42.55 -15.29
N LEU A 203 -52.89 43.10 -16.50
CA LEU A 203 -52.57 42.46 -17.79
C LEU A 203 -51.25 43.02 -18.35
N ASN A 204 -50.20 43.01 -17.52
CA ASN A 204 -48.93 43.63 -17.87
C ASN A 204 -47.94 42.62 -18.47
N ILE A 205 -47.84 42.54 -19.80
CA ILE A 205 -46.81 41.75 -20.50
C ILE A 205 -45.38 42.18 -20.11
N ASN A 206 -45.18 43.43 -19.70
CA ASN A 206 -43.85 43.92 -19.35
C ASN A 206 -43.34 43.31 -18.04
N SER A 207 -44.21 42.87 -17.13
CA SER A 207 -43.77 42.13 -15.93
C SER A 207 -43.16 40.78 -16.32
N LEU A 208 -43.79 40.05 -17.25
CA LEU A 208 -43.28 38.81 -17.84
C LEU A 208 -41.97 39.03 -18.62
N LYS A 209 -41.89 40.07 -19.46
CA LYS A 209 -40.68 40.39 -20.23
C LYS A 209 -39.51 40.87 -19.37
N SER A 210 -39.81 41.53 -18.26
CA SER A 210 -38.81 41.97 -17.26
C SER A 210 -38.36 40.84 -16.34
N ASN A 211 -39.07 39.70 -16.32
CA ASN A 211 -38.71 38.54 -15.53
C ASN A 211 -37.47 37.87 -16.18
N PRO A 212 -36.28 37.94 -15.54
CA PRO A 212 -35.01 37.52 -16.15
C PRO A 212 -34.94 36.02 -16.49
N ILE A 213 -35.91 35.25 -16.01
CA ILE A 213 -36.00 33.79 -16.17
C ILE A 213 -36.43 33.39 -17.59
N ILE A 214 -37.33 34.15 -18.25
CA ILE A 214 -37.96 33.74 -19.51
C ILE A 214 -37.01 33.74 -20.71
N PRO A 215 -36.11 34.73 -20.89
CA PRO A 215 -35.19 34.75 -22.04
C PRO A 215 -34.05 33.71 -21.94
N ASN A 216 -33.84 33.08 -20.78
CA ASN A 216 -32.64 32.32 -20.46
C ASN A 216 -32.96 31.01 -19.71
N LEU A 217 -33.96 30.28 -20.20
CA LEU A 217 -34.39 28.98 -19.66
C LEU A 217 -33.30 27.91 -19.83
N ASP A 218 -32.39 27.80 -18.86
CA ASP A 218 -31.40 26.72 -18.82
C ASP A 218 -32.05 25.41 -18.34
N THR A 219 -32.32 24.52 -19.29
CA THR A 219 -32.83 23.17 -19.04
C THR A 219 -31.74 22.12 -18.87
N SER A 220 -30.47 22.50 -19.05
CA SER A 220 -29.36 21.55 -18.98
C SER A 220 -29.14 21.09 -17.53
N ILE A 221 -28.85 19.80 -17.38
CA ILE A 221 -28.35 19.21 -16.14
C ILE A 221 -27.02 18.58 -16.51
N ASN A 222 -25.97 19.39 -16.50
CA ASN A 222 -24.62 18.93 -16.79
C ASN A 222 -23.97 18.49 -15.48
N VAL A 223 -23.96 17.18 -15.26
CA VAL A 223 -23.16 16.57 -14.19
C VAL A 223 -21.79 16.32 -14.77
N GLN A 224 -20.87 17.22 -14.47
CA GLN A 224 -19.46 16.99 -14.74
C GLN A 224 -18.74 16.85 -13.41
N PHE A 225 -17.78 15.92 -13.35
CA PHE A 225 -16.71 16.09 -12.37
C PHE A 225 -16.09 17.46 -12.64
N THR A 226 -15.69 18.17 -11.59
CA THR A 226 -15.18 19.54 -11.71
C THR A 226 -14.02 19.69 -12.69
N ASN A 227 -13.40 18.58 -13.11
CA ASN A 227 -12.30 18.56 -14.05
C ASN A 227 -12.36 17.38 -15.04
N ASP A 228 -11.72 17.58 -16.19
CA ASP A 228 -11.62 16.71 -17.37
C ASP A 228 -11.42 15.21 -17.11
N GLN A 229 -11.76 14.38 -18.10
CA GLN A 229 -11.59 12.91 -18.11
C GLN A 229 -10.18 12.42 -17.68
N LYS A 230 -9.13 13.21 -17.92
CA LYS A 230 -7.75 12.95 -17.44
C LYS A 230 -7.64 12.87 -15.91
N GLN A 231 -8.52 13.54 -15.17
CA GLN A 231 -8.47 13.55 -13.71
C GLN A 231 -9.16 12.34 -13.06
N ILE A 232 -10.11 11.69 -13.75
CA ILE A 232 -10.67 10.41 -13.29
C ILE A 232 -9.57 9.36 -13.30
N GLU A 233 -8.76 9.31 -14.36
CA GLU A 233 -7.59 8.44 -14.42
C GLU A 233 -6.58 8.74 -13.29
N GLN A 234 -6.33 10.02 -13.00
CA GLN A 234 -5.48 10.42 -11.87
C GLN A 234 -6.07 10.00 -10.51
N LEU A 235 -7.39 10.14 -10.32
CA LEU A 235 -8.07 9.70 -9.10
C LEU A 235 -7.96 8.17 -8.92
N ILE A 236 -8.17 7.41 -9.99
CA ILE A 236 -7.99 5.95 -9.98
C ILE A 236 -6.54 5.59 -9.65
N GLN A 237 -5.57 6.28 -10.27
CA GLN A 237 -4.16 6.09 -9.96
C GLN A 237 -3.85 6.42 -8.49
N MET A 238 -4.40 7.51 -7.95
CA MET A 238 -4.24 7.91 -6.55
C MET A 238 -4.83 6.86 -5.61
N ILE A 239 -6.04 6.35 -5.88
CA ILE A 239 -6.64 5.25 -5.11
C ILE A 239 -5.74 4.01 -5.17
N GLY A 240 -5.25 3.64 -6.36
CA GLY A 240 -4.33 2.52 -6.52
C GLY A 240 -3.03 2.69 -5.72
N GLN A 241 -2.47 3.90 -5.68
CA GLN A 241 -1.30 4.22 -4.87
C GLN A 241 -1.59 4.16 -3.37
N LEU A 242 -2.72 4.71 -2.93
CA LEU A 242 -3.14 4.65 -1.53
C LEU A 242 -3.35 3.20 -1.08
N LEU A 243 -3.98 2.37 -1.90
CA LEU A 243 -4.14 0.94 -1.60
C LEU A 243 -2.79 0.23 -1.47
N LYS A 244 -1.84 0.51 -2.37
CA LYS A 244 -0.47 -0.03 -2.26
C LYS A 244 0.24 0.41 -0.98
N GLN A 245 -0.02 1.63 -0.50
CA GLN A 245 0.59 2.15 0.72
C GLN A 245 -0.05 1.57 2.00
N GLN A 246 -1.36 1.33 1.98
CA GLN A 246 -2.13 0.93 3.16
C GLN A 246 -2.28 -0.59 3.28
N MET A 247 -2.29 -1.33 2.17
CA MET A 247 -2.41 -2.79 2.15
C MET A 247 -1.03 -3.42 2.03
N ILE A 248 -0.42 -3.69 3.18
CA ILE A 248 0.91 -4.29 3.26
C ILE A 248 0.87 -5.60 4.06
N VAL A 249 1.73 -6.54 3.69
CA VAL A 249 2.06 -7.66 4.57
C VAL A 249 3.05 -7.13 5.62
N VAL A 250 2.73 -7.30 6.90
CA VAL A 250 3.58 -6.83 7.98
C VAL A 250 4.48 -7.97 8.44
N GLU A 251 5.78 -7.87 8.15
CA GLU A 251 6.77 -8.83 8.61
C GLU A 251 7.15 -8.60 10.07
N SER A 252 7.48 -9.69 10.75
CA SER A 252 8.15 -9.62 12.05
C SER A 252 9.57 -9.09 11.89
N GLY A 253 9.95 -8.17 12.78
CA GLY A 253 11.30 -7.61 12.82
C GLY A 253 11.27 -6.12 13.09
N SER A 254 12.43 -5.57 13.43
CA SER A 254 12.57 -4.14 13.66
C SER A 254 13.93 -3.65 13.20
N ILE A 255 13.95 -2.44 12.66
CA ILE A 255 15.17 -1.71 12.34
C ILE A 255 15.32 -0.60 13.39
N ALA A 256 16.51 -0.47 13.95
CA ALA A 256 16.89 0.63 14.82
C ALA A 256 17.93 1.49 14.10
N LEU A 257 17.70 2.80 14.07
CA LEU A 257 18.63 3.78 13.54
C LEU A 257 19.42 4.41 14.68
N THR A 258 20.74 4.46 14.56
CA THR A 258 21.66 4.96 15.60
C THR A 258 22.83 5.74 14.98
N ASP A 259 23.57 6.46 15.83
CA ASP A 259 24.83 7.13 15.46
C ASP A 259 24.74 8.01 14.20
N ILE A 260 23.73 8.88 14.08
CA ILE A 260 23.65 9.84 12.97
C ILE A 260 24.76 10.88 13.14
N LYS A 261 25.56 11.06 12.08
CA LYS A 261 26.65 12.04 12.02
C LYS A 261 26.59 12.76 10.68
N VAL A 262 26.52 14.08 10.72
CA VAL A 262 26.73 14.91 9.53
C VAL A 262 28.24 14.95 9.28
N LYS A 263 28.65 14.40 8.14
CA LYS A 263 30.03 14.38 7.63
C LYS A 263 30.27 15.60 6.75
N ASP A 264 31.48 16.15 6.89
CA ASP A 264 32.12 17.06 5.94
C ASP A 264 31.35 18.36 5.63
N GLU A 265 31.62 19.40 6.41
CA GLU A 265 31.13 20.78 6.20
C GLU A 265 31.75 21.47 4.95
N THR A 266 32.66 20.80 4.24
CA THR A 266 33.44 21.44 3.17
C THR A 266 32.81 21.28 1.79
N LYS A 267 31.75 20.47 1.68
CA LYS A 267 30.96 20.29 0.47
C LYS A 267 29.77 21.22 0.43
N ASP A 268 29.29 21.48 -0.79
CA ASP A 268 28.16 22.39 -1.00
C ASP A 268 26.86 21.85 -0.38
N ASN A 269 26.75 20.52 -0.18
CA ASN A 269 25.64 19.84 0.50
C ASN A 269 26.13 18.97 1.68
N PRO A 270 25.31 18.78 2.73
CA PRO A 270 25.62 17.90 3.84
C PRO A 270 25.65 16.44 3.41
N ILE A 271 26.67 15.71 3.84
CA ILE A 271 26.67 14.24 3.79
C ILE A 271 26.28 13.72 5.16
N VAL A 272 25.34 12.78 5.22
CA VAL A 272 24.90 12.18 6.49
C VAL A 272 25.29 10.73 6.51
N SER A 273 25.92 10.33 7.60
CA SER A 273 26.26 8.95 7.93
C SER A 273 25.39 8.47 9.07
N MET A 274 24.80 7.29 8.93
CA MET A 274 23.94 6.71 9.94
C MET A 274 24.23 5.23 10.08
N LYS A 275 24.23 4.73 11.32
CA LYS A 275 24.23 3.29 11.56
C LYS A 275 22.82 2.76 11.68
N TYR A 276 22.65 1.51 11.29
CA TYR A 276 21.41 0.78 11.51
C TYR A 276 21.70 -0.60 12.07
N ASN A 277 20.79 -1.08 12.92
CA ASN A 277 20.77 -2.44 13.46
C ASN A 277 19.43 -3.10 13.13
N ILE A 278 19.47 -4.38 12.82
CA ILE A 278 18.33 -5.18 12.42
C ILE A 278 18.14 -6.30 13.43
N GLU A 279 16.96 -6.28 14.06
CA GLU A 279 16.57 -7.26 15.06
C GLU A 279 15.41 -8.10 14.55
N LYS A 280 15.47 -9.41 14.84
CA LYS A 280 14.36 -10.37 14.65
C LYS A 280 13.86 -10.54 13.20
N ILE A 281 14.58 -10.04 12.19
CA ILE A 281 14.34 -10.40 10.79
C ILE A 281 14.95 -11.78 10.52
N ASN A 282 14.18 -12.68 9.92
CA ASN A 282 14.62 -14.03 9.62
C ASN A 282 15.84 -14.02 8.68
N LYS A 283 16.96 -14.62 9.12
CA LYS A 283 18.22 -14.65 8.38
C LYS A 283 18.11 -15.35 7.03
N GLN A 284 17.21 -16.32 6.89
CA GLN A 284 17.04 -17.11 5.67
C GLN A 284 16.45 -16.28 4.52
N TRP A 285 15.73 -15.20 4.84
CA TRP A 285 15.09 -14.32 3.87
C TRP A 285 15.92 -13.06 3.58
N LYS A 286 17.11 -12.93 4.19
CA LYS A 286 17.94 -11.73 4.08
C LYS A 286 18.36 -11.39 2.65
N ASN A 287 18.40 -12.35 1.72
CA ASN A 287 18.77 -12.04 0.34
C ASN A 287 17.64 -11.38 -0.46
N ASP A 288 16.40 -11.47 0.03
CA ASP A 288 15.21 -10.99 -0.66
C ASP A 288 14.71 -9.63 -0.11
N TYR A 289 15.38 -9.09 0.92
CA TYR A 289 15.04 -7.79 1.48
C TYR A 289 15.78 -6.64 0.78
N LEU A 290 15.04 -5.56 0.56
CA LEU A 290 15.55 -4.22 0.28
C LEU A 290 15.23 -3.33 1.48
N TYR A 291 16.23 -2.66 2.04
CA TYR A 291 15.97 -1.66 3.07
C TYR A 291 15.66 -0.32 2.44
N GLN A 292 14.50 0.23 2.77
CA GLN A 292 14.04 1.52 2.28
C GLN A 292 14.28 2.56 3.35
N LEU A 293 15.09 3.57 3.00
CA LEU A 293 15.35 4.75 3.82
C LEU A 293 14.49 5.90 3.33
N GLU A 294 13.72 6.49 4.23
CA GLU A 294 12.88 7.66 3.96
C GLU A 294 13.31 8.85 4.80
N ILE A 295 13.16 10.04 4.22
CA ILE A 295 13.43 11.32 4.87
C ILE A 295 12.21 12.22 4.85
N LEU A 296 12.09 13.06 5.88
CA LEU A 296 11.15 14.16 5.97
C LEU A 296 11.93 15.44 6.32
N SER A 297 11.76 16.50 5.53
CA SER A 297 12.28 17.83 5.84
C SER A 297 11.25 18.65 6.63
N PHE A 298 11.68 19.33 7.69
CA PHE A 298 10.87 20.32 8.37
C PHE A 298 11.22 21.69 7.79
N ASN A 299 10.48 22.12 6.77
CA ASN A 299 10.52 23.51 6.34
C ASN A 299 9.52 24.30 7.19
N ASP A 300 9.91 25.49 7.64
CA ASP A 300 9.16 26.29 8.62
C ASP A 300 7.76 26.73 8.16
N ASP A 301 7.44 26.63 6.87
CA ASP A 301 6.16 27.14 6.30
C ASP A 301 5.01 26.12 6.25
N ASP A 302 5.22 24.90 6.72
CA ASP A 302 4.41 23.76 6.27
C ASP A 302 3.33 23.30 7.28
N ASN A 303 2.43 24.23 7.62
CA ASN A 303 1.34 24.10 8.61
C ASN A 303 0.15 23.21 8.17
N ASN A 304 0.40 22.18 7.35
CA ASN A 304 -0.65 21.35 6.76
C ASN A 304 -0.63 19.93 7.35
N ASP A 305 -1.76 19.48 7.91
CA ASP A 305 -1.94 18.31 8.79
C ASP A 305 -1.63 16.93 8.15
N ASN A 306 -1.28 16.87 6.86
CA ASN A 306 -1.00 15.62 6.15
C ASN A 306 0.50 15.27 6.09
N GLN A 307 1.15 15.14 7.25
CA GLN A 307 2.58 14.81 7.35
C GLN A 307 2.96 13.43 6.78
N GLN A 308 2.02 12.48 6.70
CA GLN A 308 2.32 11.10 6.27
C GLN A 308 2.76 10.99 4.80
N PHE A 309 2.27 11.89 3.93
CA PHE A 309 2.61 11.90 2.50
C PHE A 309 3.87 12.72 2.16
N LYS A 310 4.50 13.35 3.16
CA LYS A 310 5.71 14.17 2.96
C LYS A 310 7.01 13.38 3.01
N TRP A 311 6.96 12.12 3.46
CA TRP A 311 8.13 11.24 3.48
C TRP A 311 8.56 10.88 2.07
N LYS A 312 9.82 11.15 1.73
CA LYS A 312 10.41 10.83 0.44
C LYS A 312 11.39 9.67 0.63
N MET A 313 11.28 8.65 -0.22
CA MET A 313 12.28 7.59 -0.29
C MET A 313 13.58 8.19 -0.83
N ILE A 314 14.68 8.03 -0.10
CA ILE A 314 15.99 8.57 -0.49
C ILE A 314 16.99 7.50 -0.90
N LYS A 315 16.81 6.26 -0.44
CA LYS A 315 17.74 5.18 -0.77
C LYS A 315 17.09 3.82 -0.60
N GLU A 316 17.39 2.91 -1.53
CA GLU A 316 17.15 1.48 -1.38
C GLU A 316 18.50 0.77 -1.21
N ILE A 317 18.60 -0.06 -0.20
CA ILE A 317 19.85 -0.74 0.19
C ILE A 317 19.61 -2.24 0.12
N PRO A 318 20.32 -2.97 -0.75
CA PRO A 318 20.24 -4.42 -0.79
C PRO A 318 20.68 -5.00 0.55
N ALA A 319 19.91 -5.94 1.08
CA ALA A 319 20.31 -6.64 2.27
C ALA A 319 21.52 -7.56 1.99
N VAL A 320 22.49 -7.55 2.91
CA VAL A 320 23.69 -8.38 2.82
C VAL A 320 23.55 -9.57 3.76
N LEU A 321 23.80 -10.77 3.24
CA LEU A 321 23.71 -12.01 4.01
C LEU A 321 24.59 -11.92 5.27
N ASN A 322 24.05 -12.34 6.41
CA ASN A 322 24.71 -12.33 7.73
C ASN A 322 25.05 -10.95 8.32
N GLN A 323 24.78 -9.86 7.63
CA GLN A 323 24.94 -8.52 8.19
C GLN A 323 23.68 -8.12 8.97
N SER A 324 23.80 -7.88 10.28
CA SER A 324 22.73 -7.31 11.11
C SER A 324 22.91 -5.82 11.37
N ASN A 325 24.13 -5.32 11.21
CA ASN A 325 24.48 -3.92 11.42
C ASN A 325 25.15 -3.36 10.18
N GLY A 326 24.79 -2.14 9.79
CA GLY A 326 25.44 -1.46 8.69
C GLY A 326 25.59 0.03 8.93
N THR A 327 26.29 0.68 8.01
CA THR A 327 26.42 2.14 7.96
C THR A 327 26.02 2.59 6.57
N ILE A 328 25.23 3.66 6.51
CA ILE A 328 24.72 4.23 5.27
C ILE A 328 25.20 5.66 5.22
N ASP A 329 25.79 6.02 4.09
CA ASP A 329 26.10 7.41 3.74
C ASP A 329 25.15 7.87 2.63
N PHE A 330 24.61 9.08 2.75
CA PHE A 330 23.73 9.72 1.75
C PHE A 330 23.87 11.25 1.80
N GLY A 331 23.39 11.94 0.76
CA GLY A 331 23.55 13.40 0.58
C GLY A 331 24.62 13.80 -0.44
N ASP A 332 25.14 12.87 -1.24
CA ASP A 332 25.97 13.21 -2.40
C ASP A 332 25.11 13.63 -3.61
N GLU A 333 25.75 14.26 -4.59
CA GLU A 333 25.11 15.04 -5.68
C GLU A 333 24.17 14.25 -6.61
N LYS A 334 24.03 12.92 -6.44
CA LYS A 334 23.17 12.09 -7.28
C LYS A 334 21.85 11.68 -6.63
N ASP A 335 21.81 11.55 -5.30
CA ASP A 335 20.72 10.84 -4.61
C ASP A 335 20.09 11.64 -3.45
N ASN A 336 19.53 12.82 -3.75
CA ASN A 336 18.79 13.71 -2.83
C ASN A 336 19.65 14.74 -2.09
N LEU A 337 19.62 15.97 -2.60
CA LEU A 337 20.27 17.15 -2.04
C LEU A 337 19.68 17.45 -0.67
N LEU A 338 20.39 17.08 0.39
CA LEU A 338 20.17 17.68 1.69
C LEU A 338 20.60 19.14 1.59
N GLU A 339 19.89 20.01 2.29
CA GLU A 339 20.23 21.43 2.40
C GLU A 339 20.74 21.67 3.81
N TRP A 340 21.66 22.61 3.93
CA TRP A 340 22.16 23.03 5.22
C TRP A 340 21.18 23.93 5.97
N GLY A 341 21.21 23.92 7.29
CA GLY A 341 20.33 24.73 8.14
C GLY A 341 18.91 24.17 8.25
N ILE A 342 18.65 22.99 7.68
CA ILE A 342 17.35 22.31 7.72
C ILE A 342 17.38 21.16 8.72
N LYS A 343 16.28 21.01 9.44
CA LYS A 343 16.02 19.86 10.30
C LYS A 343 15.36 18.75 9.50
N TYR A 344 15.84 17.52 9.69
CA TYR A 344 15.30 16.34 9.02
C TYR A 344 14.89 15.27 10.02
N SER A 345 13.93 14.42 9.63
CA SER A 345 13.67 13.12 10.25
C SER A 345 13.99 12.00 9.29
N LEU A 346 14.56 10.92 9.79
CA LEU A 346 14.78 9.66 9.07
C LEU A 346 13.95 8.54 9.67
N ARG A 347 13.51 7.63 8.81
CA ARG A 347 12.99 6.33 9.20
C ARG A 347 13.36 5.28 8.17
N MET A 348 13.45 4.04 8.60
CA MET A 348 13.87 2.94 7.75
C MET A 348 12.98 1.72 7.99
N ARG A 349 12.72 0.96 6.94
CA ARG A 349 12.02 -0.33 7.01
C ARG A 349 12.66 -1.33 6.05
N ALA A 350 12.45 -2.63 6.31
CA ALA A 350 12.76 -3.65 5.33
C ALA A 350 11.54 -3.86 4.44
N SER A 351 11.78 -4.07 3.14
CA SER A 351 10.80 -4.42 2.13
C SER A 351 11.18 -5.74 1.50
N CYS A 352 10.22 -6.64 1.28
CA CYS A 352 10.40 -7.93 0.62
C CYS A 352 9.31 -8.11 -0.44
N CYS A 353 9.53 -9.08 -1.35
CA CYS A 353 8.56 -9.46 -2.37
C CYS A 353 8.10 -8.27 -3.23
N GLN A 354 9.05 -7.48 -3.74
CA GLN A 354 8.78 -6.34 -4.63
C GLN A 354 7.86 -5.26 -4.02
N GLY A 355 7.98 -4.99 -2.72
CA GLY A 355 7.19 -3.94 -2.07
C GLY A 355 5.78 -4.38 -1.66
N ILE A 356 5.53 -5.69 -1.55
CA ILE A 356 4.27 -6.22 -1.01
C ILE A 356 4.36 -6.41 0.50
N SER A 357 5.56 -6.73 1.00
CA SER A 357 5.80 -7.01 2.41
C SER A 357 6.78 -6.04 3.02
N PHE A 358 6.48 -5.56 4.22
CA PHE A 358 7.29 -4.59 4.94
C PHE A 358 7.37 -4.88 6.43
N THR A 359 8.49 -4.56 7.05
CA THR A 359 8.52 -4.40 8.52
C THR A 359 7.86 -3.06 8.89
N PRO A 360 7.43 -2.90 10.16
CA PRO A 360 7.18 -1.56 10.70
C PRO A 360 8.40 -0.65 10.47
N PHE A 361 8.14 0.64 10.29
CA PHE A 361 9.21 1.63 10.27
C PHE A 361 9.93 1.65 11.63
N SER A 362 11.23 1.90 11.57
CA SER A 362 12.03 2.25 12.74
C SER A 362 11.42 3.46 13.45
N LYS A 363 11.76 3.63 14.74
CA LYS A 363 11.54 4.92 15.41
C LYS A 363 12.22 6.01 14.58
N SER A 364 11.50 7.09 14.31
CA SER A 364 12.07 8.23 13.58
C SER A 364 13.21 8.85 14.38
N VAL A 365 14.29 9.18 13.70
CA VAL A 365 15.43 9.88 14.31
C VAL A 365 15.59 11.21 13.62
N THR A 366 15.66 12.27 14.42
CA THR A 366 15.84 13.64 13.93
C THR A 366 17.30 14.04 13.98
N PHE A 367 17.73 14.85 13.02
CA PHE A 367 19.03 15.50 13.02
C PHE A 367 18.93 16.87 12.37
N ASP A 368 19.80 17.78 12.80
CA ASP A 368 19.92 19.11 12.23
C ASP A 368 21.16 19.13 11.33
N THR A 369 21.01 19.73 10.14
CA THR A 369 22.17 20.08 9.33
C THR A 369 22.64 21.47 9.78
N PRO A 370 23.85 21.60 10.35
CA PRO A 370 24.32 22.91 10.81
C PRO A 370 24.42 23.85 9.62
N MET A 371 23.96 25.10 9.77
CA MET A 371 24.19 26.10 8.72
C MET A 371 25.71 26.29 8.60
N PRO A 372 26.34 25.99 7.43
CA PRO A 372 27.76 26.20 7.25
C PRO A 372 27.98 27.70 7.42
N ILE A 373 29.01 28.05 8.20
CA ILE A 373 29.43 29.43 8.33
C ILE A 373 29.97 29.84 6.95
N LYS A 374 29.09 30.42 6.11
CA LYS A 374 29.48 30.93 4.80
C LYS A 374 30.03 32.33 5.00
N PHE A 375 31.33 32.48 4.73
CA PHE A 375 31.96 33.79 4.61
C PHE A 375 32.06 34.12 3.12
N GLU A 376 31.25 35.07 2.66
CA GLU A 376 31.37 35.59 1.29
C GLU A 376 32.53 36.59 1.24
N SER A 377 33.70 36.10 0.86
CA SER A 377 34.85 36.95 0.56
C SER A 377 35.00 37.10 -0.95
N LYS A 378 35.10 38.34 -1.43
CA LYS A 378 35.55 38.62 -2.81
C LYS A 378 37.07 38.48 -2.97
N ILE A 379 37.80 38.33 -1.86
CA ILE A 379 39.26 38.36 -1.81
C ILE A 379 39.83 36.96 -1.59
N LEU A 380 39.19 36.15 -0.75
CA LEU A 380 39.69 34.84 -0.36
C LEU A 380 39.15 33.76 -1.29
N VAL A 381 40.02 32.84 -1.72
CA VAL A 381 39.58 31.65 -2.48
C VAL A 381 38.88 30.63 -1.55
N LYS A 382 38.17 29.66 -2.13
CA LYS A 382 37.38 28.67 -1.38
C LYS A 382 38.24 27.91 -0.35
N GLU A 383 39.48 27.60 -0.72
CA GLU A 383 40.46 26.90 0.12
C GLU A 383 40.92 27.74 1.32
N GLU A 384 41.16 29.04 1.11
CA GLU A 384 41.58 29.96 2.18
C GLU A 384 40.45 30.22 3.18
N ASN A 385 39.22 30.41 2.69
CA ASN A 385 38.05 30.50 3.54
C ASN A 385 37.89 29.23 4.40
N ARG A 386 38.07 28.06 3.80
CA ARG A 386 38.02 26.78 4.51
C ARG A 386 39.08 26.69 5.61
N LEU A 387 40.30 27.15 5.33
CA LEU A 387 41.38 27.18 6.32
C LEU A 387 41.03 28.12 7.48
N LEU A 388 40.51 29.31 7.20
CA LEU A 388 40.13 30.27 8.24
C LEU A 388 39.01 29.75 9.15
N LEU A 389 37.97 29.15 8.57
CA LEU A 389 36.88 28.53 9.32
C LEU A 389 37.37 27.38 10.20
N SER A 390 38.43 26.66 9.79
CA SER A 390 39.01 25.59 10.61
C SER A 390 39.65 26.09 11.91
N PHE A 391 40.03 27.37 12.00
CA PHE A 391 40.52 28.01 13.22
C PHE A 391 39.39 28.45 14.15
N LEU A 392 38.13 28.48 13.67
CA LEU A 392 37.00 28.80 14.52
C LEU A 392 36.68 27.62 15.45
N PRO A 393 36.26 27.89 16.70
CA PRO A 393 35.87 26.84 17.61
C PRO A 393 34.63 26.08 17.11
N LYS A 394 34.68 24.74 17.14
CA LYS A 394 33.66 23.86 16.51
C LYS A 394 32.47 23.47 17.40
N ARG A 395 32.32 24.04 18.60
CA ARG A 395 31.26 23.66 19.56
C ARG A 395 30.41 24.85 19.96
N ALA A 396 29.11 24.63 20.17
CA ALA A 396 28.15 25.65 20.63
C ALA A 396 28.54 26.33 21.96
N GLU A 397 29.38 25.66 22.78
CA GLU A 397 29.90 26.20 24.05
C GLU A 397 31.08 27.15 23.88
N SER A 398 31.58 27.32 22.65
CA SER A 398 32.75 28.15 22.40
C SER A 398 32.33 29.61 22.39
N LYS A 399 32.56 30.30 23.51
CA LYS A 399 32.32 31.74 23.62
C LYS A 399 33.34 32.47 22.76
N VAL A 400 32.92 32.93 21.59
CA VAL A 400 33.66 33.94 20.83
C VAL A 400 33.37 35.30 21.44
N THR A 401 34.42 36.04 21.78
CA THR A 401 34.31 37.42 22.27
C THR A 401 34.84 38.34 21.18
N LEU A 402 34.06 39.35 20.82
CA LEU A 402 34.50 40.37 19.88
C LEU A 402 35.64 41.18 20.51
N LEU A 403 36.88 40.88 20.14
CA LEU A 403 38.06 41.61 20.62
C LEU A 403 38.24 42.94 19.88
N TYR A 404 37.88 42.96 18.59
CA TYR A 404 38.08 44.13 17.75
C TYR A 404 37.11 44.17 16.58
N ARG A 405 36.61 45.36 16.26
CA ARG A 405 35.81 45.65 15.06
C ARG A 405 36.55 46.73 14.26
N GLY A 406 36.96 46.40 13.04
CA GLY A 406 37.55 47.38 12.13
C GLY A 406 36.54 48.47 11.76
N SER A 407 37.03 49.69 11.50
CA SER A 407 36.21 50.79 11.01
C SER A 407 36.15 50.80 9.48
N ASN A 408 35.24 51.57 8.88
CA ASN A 408 35.21 51.76 7.42
C ASN A 408 36.50 52.37 6.87
N ASP A 409 37.22 53.14 7.69
CA ASP A 409 38.51 53.77 7.33
C ASP A 409 39.70 52.84 7.57
N GLY A 410 39.44 51.54 7.76
CA GLY A 410 40.44 50.52 8.05
C GLY A 410 40.74 50.39 9.54
N PHE A 411 41.91 49.81 9.83
CA PHE A 411 42.43 49.66 11.19
C PHE A 411 43.95 49.79 11.21
N GLY A 412 44.48 50.41 12.27
CA GLY A 412 45.90 50.38 12.54
C GLY A 412 46.32 48.99 13.04
N SER A 413 47.37 48.41 12.46
CA SER A 413 47.91 47.11 12.88
C SER A 413 48.31 47.10 14.36
N SER A 414 48.83 48.23 14.87
CA SER A 414 49.14 48.43 16.29
C SER A 414 47.91 48.23 17.19
N ASN A 415 46.78 48.84 16.85
CA ASN A 415 45.55 48.78 17.64
C ASN A 415 44.95 47.37 17.67
N PHE A 416 45.06 46.64 16.55
CA PHE A 416 44.68 45.24 16.48
C PHE A 416 45.57 44.37 17.38
N HIS A 417 46.90 44.53 17.28
CA HIS A 417 47.84 43.75 18.08
C HIS A 417 47.72 44.04 19.59
N GLU A 418 47.50 45.29 20.00
CA GLU A 418 47.28 45.62 21.42
C GLU A 418 46.07 44.86 21.99
N LYS A 419 44.95 44.86 21.26
CA LYS A 419 43.71 44.21 21.70
C LYS A 419 43.77 42.68 21.63
N CYS A 420 44.39 42.11 20.59
CA CYS A 420 44.49 40.65 20.44
C CYS A 420 45.55 39.99 21.35
N ASN A 421 46.62 40.70 21.71
CA ASN A 421 47.66 40.16 22.61
C ASN A 421 47.28 40.25 24.10
N GLY A 422 46.06 40.69 24.43
CA GLY A 422 45.62 40.94 25.81
C GLY A 422 46.37 42.07 26.49
N LYS A 423 46.98 42.99 25.72
CA LYS A 423 47.83 44.08 26.21
C LYS A 423 47.16 45.47 26.16
N GLY A 424 45.99 45.58 25.54
CA GLY A 424 45.17 46.79 25.49
C GLY A 424 43.91 46.67 26.34
N ALA A 425 43.22 47.80 26.57
CA ALA A 425 41.90 47.81 27.22
C ALA A 425 40.89 47.08 26.32
N THR A 426 40.38 45.94 26.80
CA THR A 426 39.28 45.19 26.16
C THR A 426 37.96 45.88 26.34
#